data_AF-A0A3D5GGE7-F1
#
_entry.id   AF-A0A3D5GGE7-F1
#
_cell.length_a   1.000
_cell.length_b   1.000
_cell.length_c   1.000
_cell.angle_alpha   90.00
_cell.angle_beta   90.00
_cell.angle_gamma   90.00
#
_symmetry.space_group_name_H-M   'P 1'
#
loop_
_entity.id
_entity.type
_entity.pdbx_description
1 polymer ?
#
loop_
_entity_poly.entity_id
_entity_poly.type
_entity_poly.pdbx_seq_one_letter_code
_entity_poly.pdbx_strand_id
1 'polypeptide(L)'
;MTWIPNGYAEVVDNRVLLDRYAANSEELGRPIFATTEKQVVGSTDMGNISYLVPGIHPMIKTAPTGTAIHTEDFARFAVSEEADRAVLDGAKAMALTVVDCWTDATVLQAANEEFAAF
;
A
#
# COMPACT_ATOMS: atom_id res chain seq x y z
N MET A 1 32.76 3.26 -0.20
CA MET A 1 31.29 3.34 -0.19
C MET A 1 30.94 4.72 0.34
N THR A 2 30.28 5.55 -0.46
CA THR A 2 29.97 6.94 -0.06
C THR A 2 28.58 6.95 0.54
N TRP A 3 28.45 7.41 1.78
CA TRP A 3 27.16 7.53 2.47
C TRP A 3 26.31 8.61 1.78
N ILE A 4 25.04 8.30 1.50
CA ILE A 4 24.07 9.24 0.95
C ILE A 4 23.19 9.72 2.12
N PRO A 5 23.26 11.01 2.51
CA PRO A 5 22.31 11.58 3.45
C PRO A 5 20.89 11.47 2.90
N ASN A 6 19.91 11.06 3.72
CA ASN A 6 18.48 10.92 3.39
C ASN A 6 18.18 9.91 2.27
N GLY A 7 18.66 8.67 2.41
CA GLY A 7 18.44 7.62 1.41
C GLY A 7 16.98 7.15 1.21
N TYR A 8 16.05 7.59 2.06
CA TYR A 8 14.62 7.26 2.00
C TYR A 8 13.78 8.54 1.99
N ALA A 9 12.97 8.71 0.94
CA ALA A 9 11.93 9.75 0.89
C ALA A 9 10.67 9.28 1.63
N GLU A 10 9.79 10.21 1.97
CA GLU A 10 8.43 9.90 2.40
C GLU A 10 7.65 9.18 1.30
N VAL A 11 6.66 8.38 1.67
CA VAL A 11 5.76 7.79 0.68
C VAL A 11 4.67 8.78 0.32
N VAL A 12 4.49 8.99 -0.98
CA VAL A 12 3.39 9.78 -1.53
C VAL A 12 2.47 8.83 -2.31
N ASP A 13 1.32 8.51 -1.73
CA ASP A 13 0.32 7.69 -2.41
C ASP A 13 -0.37 8.50 -3.51
N ASN A 14 -0.44 7.95 -4.72
CA ASN A 14 -1.32 8.45 -5.77
C ASN A 14 -2.77 8.13 -5.39
N ARG A 15 -3.58 9.17 -5.15
CA ARG A 15 -4.95 9.04 -4.63
C ARG A 15 -5.86 8.31 -5.61
N VAL A 16 -5.74 8.58 -6.91
CA VAL A 16 -6.57 7.91 -7.93
C VAL A 16 -6.38 6.39 -7.89
N LEU A 17 -5.13 5.93 -7.83
CA LEU A 17 -4.82 4.50 -7.71
C LEU A 17 -5.21 3.93 -6.34
N LEU A 18 -4.98 4.69 -5.27
CA LEU A 18 -5.30 4.26 -3.91
C LEU A 18 -6.81 4.09 -3.71
N ASP A 19 -7.64 4.96 -4.30
CA ASP A 19 -9.09 4.90 -4.20
C ASP A 19 -9.64 3.66 -4.94
N ARG A 20 -9.07 3.30 -6.10
CA ARG A 20 -9.39 2.02 -6.78
C ARG A 20 -8.99 0.82 -5.93
N TYR A 21 -7.77 0.83 -5.39
CA TYR A 21 -7.33 -0.23 -4.47
C TYR A 21 -8.23 -0.34 -3.23
N ALA A 22 -8.66 0.78 -2.65
CA ALA A 22 -9.53 0.81 -1.48
C ALA A 22 -10.89 0.18 -1.75
N ALA A 23 -11.53 0.52 -2.88
CA ALA A 23 -12.80 -0.07 -3.29
C ALA A 23 -12.66 -1.59 -3.50
N ASN A 24 -11.64 -2.03 -4.24
CA ASN A 24 -11.38 -3.45 -4.48
C ASN A 24 -11.07 -4.23 -3.18
N SER A 25 -10.31 -3.62 -2.26
CA SER A 25 -10.01 -4.20 -0.96
C SER A 25 -11.27 -4.34 -0.09
N GLU A 26 -12.18 -3.36 -0.15
CA GLU A 26 -13.46 -3.42 0.57
C GLU A 26 -14.37 -4.54 0.04
N GLU A 27 -14.46 -4.74 -1.27
CA GLU A 27 -15.20 -5.86 -1.87
C GLU A 27 -14.66 -7.23 -1.45
N LEU A 28 -13.36 -7.31 -1.17
CA LEU A 28 -12.70 -8.52 -0.63
C LEU A 28 -12.90 -8.68 0.88
N GLY A 29 -13.69 -7.81 1.53
CA GLY A 29 -13.94 -7.84 2.97
C GLY A 29 -12.81 -7.25 3.81
N ARG A 30 -11.91 -6.46 3.20
CA ARG A 30 -10.77 -5.79 3.85
C ARG A 30 -10.92 -4.27 3.72
N PRO A 31 -11.86 -3.64 4.45
CA PRO A 31 -12.05 -2.20 4.39
C PRO A 31 -10.77 -1.46 4.83
N ILE A 32 -10.41 -0.42 4.08
CA ILE A 32 -9.30 0.46 4.43
C ILE A 32 -9.83 1.52 5.40
N PHE A 33 -9.21 1.59 6.57
CA PHE A 33 -9.55 2.60 7.56
C PHE A 33 -8.65 3.82 7.38
N ALA A 34 -9.25 5.00 7.43
CA ALA A 34 -8.51 6.24 7.54
C ALA A 34 -7.56 6.14 8.74
N THR A 35 -6.34 6.60 8.54
CA THR A 35 -5.29 6.46 9.52
C THR A 35 -5.65 7.21 10.80
N THR A 36 -5.88 6.46 11.87
CA THR A 36 -6.04 7.00 13.23
C THR A 36 -4.66 7.23 13.87
N GLU A 37 -4.62 7.88 15.04
CA GLU A 37 -3.41 8.34 15.76
C GLU A 37 -2.30 7.29 15.98
N LYS A 38 -2.55 6.00 15.73
CA LYS A 38 -1.58 4.90 15.80
C LYS A 38 -1.27 4.36 14.41
N GLN A 39 -0.63 5.18 13.58
CA GLN A 39 -0.11 4.73 12.30
C GLN A 39 1.10 3.80 12.50
N VAL A 40 1.15 2.73 11.72
CA VAL A 40 2.42 2.03 11.46
C VAL A 40 3.21 2.93 10.53
N VAL A 41 4.15 3.68 11.08
CA VAL A 41 5.08 4.50 10.31
C VAL A 41 6.38 3.72 10.18
N GLY A 42 6.91 3.63 8.96
CA GLY A 42 8.15 2.93 8.67
C GLY A 42 8.91 3.61 7.55
N SER A 43 10.23 3.49 7.55
CA SER A 43 11.08 3.89 6.43
C SER A 43 11.03 2.80 5.36
N THR A 44 10.67 3.17 4.13
CA THR A 44 10.58 2.25 2.99
C THR A 44 11.20 2.89 1.76
N ASP A 45 11.86 2.10 0.90
CA ASP A 45 12.37 2.56 -0.39
C ASP A 45 11.26 2.85 -1.40
N MET A 46 10.03 2.40 -1.13
CA MET A 46 8.86 2.79 -1.91
C MET A 46 8.68 4.32 -1.94
N GLY A 47 9.11 5.02 -0.89
CA GLY A 47 9.11 6.47 -0.87
C GLY A 47 9.94 7.05 -2.01
N ASN A 48 11.10 6.46 -2.35
CA ASN A 48 11.90 6.94 -3.48
C ASN A 48 11.21 6.65 -4.81
N ILE A 49 10.47 5.53 -4.91
CA ILE A 49 9.74 5.16 -6.12
C ILE A 49 8.51 6.04 -6.33
N SER A 50 7.82 6.47 -5.27
CA SER A 50 6.64 7.33 -5.38
C SER A 50 6.91 8.72 -5.96
N TYR A 51 8.19 9.13 -6.11
CA TYR A 51 8.58 10.38 -6.79
C TYR A 51 8.93 10.17 -8.26
N LEU A 52 9.01 8.91 -8.71
CA LEU A 52 9.41 8.56 -10.08
C LEU A 52 8.21 8.13 -10.92
N VAL A 53 7.21 7.51 -10.29
CA VAL A 53 6.01 7.01 -10.94
C VAL A 53 4.81 7.10 -9.99
N PRO A 54 3.56 7.17 -10.51
CA PRO A 54 2.37 6.95 -9.70
C PRO A 54 2.47 5.61 -8.95
N GLY A 55 2.39 5.66 -7.62
CA GLY A 55 2.54 4.49 -6.76
C GLY A 55 1.66 4.57 -5.52
N ILE A 56 1.46 3.43 -4.87
CA ILE A 56 0.70 3.30 -3.61
C ILE A 56 1.41 2.35 -2.64
N HIS A 57 1.22 2.55 -1.35
CA HIS A 57 1.76 1.69 -0.29
C HIS A 57 0.73 1.40 0.83
N PRO A 58 -0.41 0.76 0.50
CA PRO A 58 -1.41 0.39 1.49
C PRO A 58 -0.92 -0.76 2.39
N MET A 59 -1.40 -0.78 3.63
CA MET A 59 -1.09 -1.84 4.60
C MET A 59 -2.25 -2.83 4.72
N ILE A 60 -1.94 -4.13 4.76
CA ILE A 60 -2.90 -5.19 5.00
C ILE A 60 -2.68 -5.84 6.37
N LYS A 61 -3.75 -6.04 7.14
CA LYS A 61 -3.66 -6.61 8.48
C LYS A 61 -3.38 -8.12 8.41
N THR A 62 -2.30 -8.55 9.07
CA THR A 62 -1.87 -9.96 9.19
C THR A 62 -1.79 -10.45 10.64
N ALA A 63 -1.88 -9.54 11.62
CA ALA A 63 -1.72 -9.83 13.04
C ALA A 63 -2.81 -9.12 13.87
N PRO A 64 -3.04 -9.55 15.13
CA PRO A 64 -3.94 -8.86 16.05
C PRO A 64 -3.59 -7.37 16.21
N THR A 65 -4.61 -6.55 16.48
CA THR A 65 -4.41 -5.12 16.74
C THR A 65 -3.51 -4.93 17.96
N GLY A 66 -2.47 -4.11 17.82
CA GLY A 66 -1.48 -3.86 18.88
C GLY A 66 -0.21 -4.71 18.77
N THR A 67 -0.15 -5.67 17.84
CA THR A 67 1.11 -6.37 17.52
C THR A 67 2.02 -5.44 16.72
N ALA A 68 3.17 -5.08 17.31
CA ALA A 68 4.16 -4.22 16.66
C ALA A 68 4.95 -4.98 15.59
N ILE A 69 5.23 -4.32 14.46
CA ILE A 69 6.17 -4.82 13.45
C ILE A 69 7.58 -4.94 14.06
N HIS A 70 8.44 -5.75 13.44
CA HIS A 70 9.81 -6.04 13.90
C HIS A 70 9.90 -6.73 15.27
N THR A 71 8.89 -7.55 15.61
CA THR A 71 8.89 -8.36 16.83
C THR A 71 8.80 -9.86 16.50
N GLU A 72 9.24 -10.71 17.42
CA GLU A 72 9.05 -12.16 17.29
C GLU A 72 7.57 -12.55 17.20
N ASP A 73 6.70 -11.82 17.89
CA ASP A 73 5.26 -12.08 17.85
C ASP A 73 4.68 -11.79 16.47
N PHE A 74 5.08 -10.68 15.84
CA PHE A 74 4.70 -10.41 14.46
C PHE A 74 5.22 -11.50 13.51
N ALA A 75 6.45 -11.98 13.71
CA ALA A 75 6.99 -13.09 12.92
C ALA A 75 6.18 -14.39 13.09
N ARG A 76 5.69 -14.69 14.30
CA ARG A 76 4.78 -15.83 14.54
C ARG A 76 3.44 -15.67 13.79
N PHE A 77 2.88 -14.46 13.76
CA PHE A 77 1.63 -14.22 13.00
C PHE A 77 1.83 -14.18 11.49
N ALA A 78 3.01 -13.79 11.01
CA ALA A 78 3.32 -13.68 9.58
C ALA A 78 3.34 -15.03 8.84
N VAL A 79 3.33 -16.15 9.56
CA VAL A 79 3.24 -17.52 8.99
C VAL A 79 1.91 -18.21 9.31
N SER A 80 0.89 -17.43 9.69
CA SER A 80 -0.44 -17.94 10.03
C SER A 80 -1.37 -17.99 8.82
N GLU A 81 -2.47 -18.76 8.92
CA GLU A 81 -3.53 -18.79 7.91
C GLU A 81 -4.17 -17.41 7.65
N GLU A 82 -4.14 -16.49 8.62
CA GLU A 82 -4.58 -15.10 8.38
C GLU A 82 -3.58 -14.34 7.51
N ALA A 83 -2.27 -14.55 7.72
CA ALA A 83 -1.24 -13.95 6.87
C ALA A 83 -1.31 -14.50 5.44
N ASP A 84 -1.52 -15.81 5.26
CA ASP A 84 -1.70 -16.41 3.93
C ASP A 84 -2.92 -15.82 3.21
N ARG A 85 -4.05 -15.67 3.91
CA ARG A 85 -5.23 -15.00 3.35
C ARG A 85 -4.95 -13.54 3.00
N ALA A 86 -4.24 -12.81 3.85
CA ALA A 86 -3.87 -11.42 3.59
C ALA A 86 -2.98 -11.29 2.34
N VAL A 87 -2.04 -12.21 2.11
CA VAL A 87 -1.23 -12.23 0.88
C VAL A 87 -2.14 -12.41 -0.36
N LEU A 88 -3.06 -13.38 -0.31
CA LEU A 88 -3.97 -13.64 -1.42
C LEU A 88 -4.92 -12.47 -1.69
N ASP A 89 -5.47 -11.87 -0.64
CA ASP A 89 -6.40 -10.75 -0.77
C ASP A 89 -5.70 -9.48 -1.24
N GLY A 90 -4.49 -9.20 -0.73
CA GLY A 90 -3.65 -8.09 -1.21
C GLY A 90 -3.27 -8.25 -2.69
N ALA A 91 -2.91 -9.48 -3.10
CA ALA A 91 -2.62 -9.77 -4.50
C ALA A 91 -3.84 -9.57 -5.40
N LYS A 92 -5.03 -10.00 -4.96
CA LYS A 92 -6.29 -9.78 -5.68
C LYS A 92 -6.64 -8.29 -5.77
N ALA A 93 -6.54 -7.55 -4.67
CA ALA A 93 -6.82 -6.11 -4.65
C ALA A 93 -5.91 -5.37 -5.65
N MET A 94 -4.60 -5.67 -5.65
CA MET A 94 -3.67 -5.11 -6.63
C MET A 94 -4.02 -5.50 -8.08
N ALA A 95 -4.38 -6.77 -8.32
CA ALA A 95 -4.76 -7.23 -9.66
C ALA A 95 -6.04 -6.56 -10.17
N LEU A 96 -7.04 -6.39 -9.31
CA LEU A 96 -8.28 -5.68 -9.64
C LEU A 96 -8.01 -4.21 -9.94
N THR A 97 -7.13 -3.54 -9.17
CA THR A 97 -6.71 -2.16 -9.49
C THR A 97 -6.04 -2.07 -10.86
N VAL A 98 -5.24 -3.07 -11.25
CA VAL A 98 -4.68 -3.12 -12.62
C VAL A 98 -5.77 -3.33 -13.67
N VAL A 99 -6.78 -4.15 -13.40
CA VAL A 99 -7.94 -4.34 -14.29
C VAL A 99 -8.72 -3.03 -14.44
N ASP A 100 -8.93 -2.27 -13.37
CA ASP A 100 -9.57 -0.95 -13.43
C ASP A 100 -8.79 -0.01 -14.33
N CYS A 101 -7.47 0.08 -14.15
CA CYS A 101 -6.58 0.86 -15.02
C CYS A 101 -6.64 0.44 -16.50
N TRP A 102 -6.84 -0.85 -16.77
CA TRP A 102 -6.90 -1.39 -18.13
C TRP A 102 -8.25 -1.15 -18.81
N THR A 103 -9.33 -1.26 -18.04
CA THR A 103 -10.71 -1.22 -18.56
C THR A 103 -11.32 0.17 -18.54
N ASP A 104 -10.80 1.07 -17.69
CA ASP A 104 -11.18 2.46 -17.60
C ASP A 104 -9.94 3.35 -17.83
N ALA A 105 -9.78 3.80 -19.08
CA ALA A 105 -8.65 4.64 -19.50
C ALA A 105 -8.57 5.98 -18.73
N THR A 106 -9.66 6.42 -18.09
CA THR A 106 -9.66 7.67 -17.31
C THR A 106 -8.85 7.53 -16.02
N VAL A 107 -8.70 6.31 -15.48
CA VAL A 107 -7.95 6.07 -14.23
C VAL A 107 -6.47 6.40 -14.43
N LEU A 108 -5.83 5.84 -15.47
CA LEU A 108 -4.42 6.11 -15.73
C LEU A 108 -4.18 7.56 -16.15
N GLN A 109 -5.11 8.17 -16.89
CA GLN A 109 -5.01 9.59 -17.21
C GLN A 109 -5.01 10.44 -15.93
N ALA A 110 -6.01 10.26 -15.07
CA ALA A 110 -6.14 11.02 -13.83
C ALA A 110 -4.98 10.76 -12.86
N ALA A 111 -4.49 9.51 -12.75
CA ALA A 111 -3.32 9.18 -11.94
C ALA A 111 -2.06 9.92 -12.42
N ASN A 112 -1.85 10.00 -13.74
CA ASN A 112 -0.73 10.76 -14.32
C ASN A 112 -0.89 12.27 -14.13
N GLU A 113 -2.11 12.80 -14.27
CA GLU A 113 -2.39 14.22 -14.04
C GLU A 113 -2.16 14.61 -12.57
N GLU A 114 -2.61 13.79 -11.62
CA GLU A 114 -2.33 13.96 -10.19
C GLU A 114 -0.82 13.93 -9.92
N PHE A 115 -0.12 12.94 -10.47
CA PHE A 115 1.33 12.81 -10.29
C PHE A 115 2.12 13.97 -10.92
N ALA A 116 1.67 14.52 -12.05
CA ALA A 116 2.32 15.67 -12.67
C ALA A 116 2.05 17.00 -11.95
N ALA A 117 1.03 17.05 -11.08
CA ALA A 117 0.71 18.21 -10.25
C ALA A 117 1.46 18.23 -8.90
N PHE A 118 2.22 17.17 -8.61
CA PHE A 118 3.07 17.02 -7.43
C PHE A 118 4.38 17.82 -7.54
#